data_AF-A0AAD5H4G5-F1
#
_entry.id   AF-A0AAD5H4G5-F1
#
_cell.length_a   1.000
_cell.length_b   1.000
_cell.length_c   1.000
_cell.angle_alpha   90.00
_cell.angle_beta   90.00
_cell.angle_gamma   90.00
#
_symmetry.space_group_name_H-M   'P 1'
#
loop_
_entity.id
_entity.type
_entity.pdbx_description
1 polymer ?
#
loop_
_entity_poly.entity_id
_entity_poly.type
_entity_poly.pdbx_seq_one_letter_code
_entity_poly.pdbx_strand_id
1 'polypeptide(L)'
;MRALVAILLLVLVVGALARKHEDPVTSCIKRKRCASKKFKPVCAHNVATEDTFGGFPNTCYLNCANAGHDLGVHWVKSHYYRVPKYCKTQWLAYPVECSTCSGYY
;
A
#
# COMPACT_ATOMS: atom_id res chain seq x y z
N MET A 1 -6.80 41.51 26.04
CA MET A 1 -7.86 40.68 25.42
C MET A 1 -7.81 40.61 23.90
N ARG A 2 -7.54 41.69 23.15
CA ARG A 2 -7.49 41.67 21.66
C ARG A 2 -6.37 40.81 21.06
N ALA A 3 -5.20 40.73 21.70
CA ALA A 3 -4.05 39.95 21.21
C ALA A 3 -4.24 38.43 21.31
N LEU A 4 -4.94 37.94 22.34
CA LEU A 4 -5.24 36.51 22.53
C LEU A 4 -6.18 35.96 21.45
N VAL A 5 -7.14 36.76 21.00
CA VAL A 5 -8.09 36.40 19.93
C VAL A 5 -7.36 36.25 18.59
N ALA A 6 -6.38 37.13 18.30
CA ALA A 6 -5.60 37.06 17.07
C ALA A 6 -4.69 35.81 17.01
N ILE A 7 -4.10 35.41 18.13
CA ILE A 7 -3.26 34.20 18.22
C ILE A 7 -4.09 32.93 18.04
N LEU A 8 -5.28 32.86 18.65
CA LEU A 8 -6.20 31.73 18.47
C LEU A 8 -6.69 31.57 17.02
N LEU A 9 -6.96 32.66 16.32
CA LEU A 9 -7.34 32.64 14.90
C LEU A 9 -6.19 32.15 14.01
N LEU A 10 -4.95 32.55 14.29
CA LEU A 10 -3.76 32.08 13.56
C LEU A 10 -3.54 30.57 13.72
N VAL A 11 -3.72 30.02 14.92
CA VAL A 11 -3.57 28.57 15.17
C VAL A 11 -4.65 27.76 14.43
N LEU A 12 -5.89 28.26 14.37
CA LEU A 12 -6.98 27.60 13.64
C LEU A 12 -6.75 27.59 12.12
N VAL A 13 -6.20 28.66 11.54
CA VAL A 13 -5.91 28.75 10.11
C VAL A 13 -4.73 27.83 9.72
N VAL A 14 -3.69 27.73 10.56
CA VAL A 14 -2.56 26.83 10.31
C VAL A 14 -2.96 25.36 10.43
N GLY A 15 -3.84 25.01 11.36
CA GLY A 15 -4.35 23.64 11.53
C GLY A 15 -5.18 23.13 10.35
N ALA A 16 -5.89 24.02 9.64
CA ALA A 16 -6.76 23.66 8.50
C ALA A 16 -5.99 23.38 7.19
N LEU A 17 -4.72 23.78 7.09
CA LEU A 17 -3.91 23.69 5.86
C LEU A 17 -2.99 22.47 5.81
N ALA A 18 -2.98 21.62 6.83
CA ALA A 18 -2.29 20.34 6.79
C ALA A 18 -3.02 19.37 5.84
N ARG A 19 -2.86 19.58 4.53
CA ARG A 19 -3.21 18.59 3.51
C ARG A 19 -2.38 17.34 3.81
N LYS A 20 -3.03 16.31 4.37
CA LYS A 20 -2.46 14.97 4.49
C LYS A 20 -2.02 14.55 3.09
N HIS A 21 -0.71 14.55 2.82
CA HIS A 21 -0.18 14.04 1.57
C HIS A 21 -0.50 12.55 1.53
N GLU A 22 -1.45 12.18 0.68
CA GLU A 22 -1.86 10.79 0.54
C GLU A 22 -0.78 10.06 -0.27
N ASP A 23 -0.27 8.97 0.31
CA ASP A 23 0.71 8.10 -0.32
C ASP A 23 0.24 7.66 -1.74
N PRO A 24 1.09 7.77 -2.78
CA PRO A 24 0.73 7.44 -4.17
C PRO A 24 0.19 6.02 -4.35
N VAL A 25 0.70 5.06 -3.57
CA VAL A 25 0.23 3.66 -3.61
C VAL A 25 -1.22 3.59 -3.11
N THR A 26 -1.51 4.21 -1.97
CA THR A 26 -2.85 4.27 -1.36
C THR A 26 -3.84 4.97 -2.29
N SER A 27 -3.44 6.11 -2.87
CA SER A 27 -4.25 6.84 -3.85
C SER A 27 -4.55 5.97 -5.08
N CYS A 28 -3.56 5.24 -5.60
CA CYS A 28 -3.75 4.30 -6.71
C CYS A 28 -4.74 3.19 -6.35
N ILE A 29 -4.60 2.56 -5.18
CA ILE A 29 -5.47 1.46 -4.71
C ILE A 29 -6.93 1.90 -4.64
N LYS A 30 -7.19 3.07 -4.06
CA LYS A 30 -8.54 3.65 -3.95
C LYS A 30 -9.11 3.97 -5.32
N ARG A 31 -8.36 4.72 -6.15
CA ARG A 31 -8.79 5.12 -7.50
C ARG A 31 -9.12 3.92 -8.39
N LYS A 32 -8.31 2.87 -8.36
CA LYS A 32 -8.53 1.64 -9.15
C LYS A 32 -9.50 0.65 -8.50
N ARG A 33 -10.00 0.95 -7.30
CA ARG A 33 -10.88 0.08 -6.51
C ARG A 33 -10.33 -1.35 -6.38
N CYS A 34 -9.05 -1.48 -6.01
CA CYS A 34 -8.37 -2.78 -6.03
C CYS A 34 -9.01 -3.82 -5.09
N ALA A 35 -9.62 -3.37 -3.98
CA ALA A 35 -10.35 -4.23 -3.04
C ALA A 35 -11.57 -4.94 -3.65
N SER A 36 -12.20 -4.32 -4.67
CA SER A 36 -13.36 -4.88 -5.37
C SER A 36 -12.96 -5.85 -6.49
N LYS A 37 -11.66 -5.95 -6.82
CA LYS A 37 -11.17 -6.87 -7.85
C LYS A 37 -11.13 -8.29 -7.30
N LYS A 38 -11.15 -9.27 -8.21
CA LYS A 38 -11.07 -10.70 -7.84
C LYS A 38 -9.83 -10.95 -6.98
N PHE A 39 -10.05 -11.55 -5.81
CA PHE A 39 -8.98 -12.04 -4.96
C PHE A 39 -8.24 -13.17 -5.67
N LYS A 40 -7.01 -12.91 -6.08
CA LYS A 40 -6.15 -13.85 -6.83
C LYS A 40 -4.70 -13.53 -6.47
N PRO A 41 -4.22 -14.05 -5.32
CA PRO A 41 -2.91 -13.70 -4.77
C PRO A 41 -1.77 -13.90 -5.76
N VAL A 42 -0.89 -12.91 -5.85
CA VAL A 42 0.26 -12.91 -6.77
C VAL A 42 1.53 -12.73 -5.98
N CYS A 43 2.50 -13.60 -6.24
CA CYS A 43 3.87 -13.37 -5.81
C CYS A 43 4.64 -12.57 -6.87
N ALA A 44 5.49 -11.65 -6.42
CA ALA A 44 6.35 -10.85 -7.26
C ALA A 44 7.75 -10.77 -6.70
N HIS A 45 8.73 -10.57 -7.58
CA HIS A 45 10.09 -10.24 -7.19
C HIS A 45 10.33 -8.75 -7.39
N ASN A 46 11.13 -8.15 -6.52
CA ASN A 46 11.58 -6.78 -6.65
C ASN A 46 12.87 -6.75 -7.46
N VAL A 47 12.82 -6.26 -8.70
CA VAL A 47 14.00 -6.25 -9.58
C VAL A 47 15.06 -5.27 -9.11
N ALA A 48 14.73 -4.34 -8.23
CA ALA A 48 15.68 -3.35 -7.73
C ALA A 48 16.55 -3.87 -6.57
N THR A 49 16.16 -4.98 -5.93
CA THR A 49 16.87 -5.54 -4.76
C THR A 49 17.27 -7.01 -4.96
N GLU A 50 17.21 -7.51 -6.21
CA GLU A 50 17.56 -8.82 -6.77
C GLU A 50 17.05 -10.11 -6.06
N ASP A 51 16.72 -10.10 -4.76
CA ASP A 51 16.31 -11.31 -4.01
C ASP A 51 15.06 -11.11 -3.13
N THR A 52 14.36 -9.99 -3.27
CA THR A 52 13.18 -9.72 -2.44
C THR A 52 11.90 -10.19 -3.13
N PHE A 53 11.19 -11.13 -2.50
CA PHE A 53 9.86 -11.55 -2.91
C PHE A 53 8.77 -10.95 -2.02
N GLY A 54 7.63 -10.64 -2.63
CA GLY A 54 6.48 -10.05 -1.96
C GLY A 54 5.17 -10.52 -2.57
N GLY A 55 4.20 -10.79 -1.69
CA GLY A 55 2.87 -11.23 -2.02
C GLY A 55 1.85 -10.09 -2.05
N PHE A 56 0.93 -10.13 -3.02
CA PHE A 56 -0.11 -9.13 -3.21
C PHE A 56 -1.50 -9.78 -3.35
N PRO A 57 -2.59 -9.17 -2.84
CA PRO A 57 -3.94 -9.74 -2.93
C PRO A 57 -4.42 -10.04 -4.34
N ASN A 58 -3.97 -9.22 -5.30
CA ASN A 58 -4.20 -9.39 -6.73
C ASN A 58 -3.25 -8.46 -7.53
N THR A 59 -3.27 -8.58 -8.85
CA THR A 59 -2.44 -7.76 -9.77
C THR A 59 -2.72 -6.26 -9.68
N CYS A 60 -3.91 -5.82 -9.25
CA CYS A 60 -4.19 -4.39 -9.07
C CYS A 60 -3.33 -3.80 -7.95
N TYR A 61 -3.22 -4.50 -6.81
CA TYR A 61 -2.37 -4.08 -5.70
C TYR A 61 -0.89 -4.06 -6.11
N LEU A 62 -0.40 -5.09 -6.79
CA LEU A 62 0.96 -5.12 -7.34
C LEU A 62 1.24 -3.91 -8.25
N ASN A 63 0.35 -3.63 -9.19
CA ASN A 63 0.53 -2.51 -10.11
C ASN A 63 0.51 -1.16 -9.39
N CYS A 64 -0.25 -1.04 -8.29
CA CYS A 64 -0.26 0.17 -7.48
C CYS A 64 0.93 0.28 -6.54
N ALA A 65 1.56 -0.84 -6.12
CA ALA A 65 2.79 -0.80 -5.35
C ALA A 65 3.92 -0.13 -6.16
N ASN A 66 3.96 -0.35 -7.48
CA ASN A 66 4.87 0.33 -8.40
C ASN A 66 4.51 1.80 -8.68
N ALA A 67 3.40 2.31 -8.13
CA ALA A 67 3.09 3.74 -8.22
C ALA A 67 3.81 4.57 -7.14
N GLY A 68 4.44 3.92 -6.16
CA GLY A 68 5.37 4.58 -5.24
C GLY A 68 6.58 5.10 -6.01
N HIS A 69 7.14 6.21 -5.54
CA HIS A 69 8.33 6.82 -6.12
C HIS A 69 9.61 6.50 -5.34
N ASP A 70 9.52 5.56 -4.39
CA ASP A 70 10.65 5.17 -3.55
C ASP A 70 11.71 4.44 -4.39
N LEU A 71 12.95 4.93 -4.31
CA LEU A 71 14.11 4.24 -4.89
C LEU A 71 14.14 2.81 -4.34
N GLY A 72 14.15 1.82 -5.23
CA GLY A 72 14.18 0.41 -4.84
C GLY A 72 12.83 -0.32 -4.87
N VAL A 73 11.76 0.29 -5.37
CA VAL A 73 10.45 -0.39 -5.51
C VAL A 73 10.12 -0.63 -6.98
N HIS A 74 10.41 -1.84 -7.47
CA HIS A 74 9.95 -2.27 -8.79
C HIS A 74 9.57 -3.75 -8.78
N TRP A 75 8.28 -4.00 -8.52
CA TRP A 75 7.73 -5.35 -8.43
C TRP A 75 7.34 -5.89 -9.80
N VAL A 76 7.87 -7.04 -10.15
CA VAL A 76 7.50 -7.78 -11.35
C VAL A 76 6.83 -9.09 -10.93
N LYS A 77 5.64 -9.32 -11.49
CA LYS A 77 4.87 -10.54 -11.24
C LYS A 77 5.71 -11.78 -11.57
N SER A 78 5.78 -12.71 -10.62
CA SER A 78 6.39 -14.03 -10.80
C SER A 78 5.30 -15.08 -11.07
N HIS A 79 4.50 -15.44 -10.06
CA HIS A 79 3.51 -16.51 -10.15
C HIS A 79 2.29 -16.22 -9.26
N TYR A 80 1.23 -17.01 -9.43
CA TYR A 80 0.12 -17.02 -8.48
C TYR A 80 0.44 -18.01 -7.37
N TYR A 81 0.14 -17.66 -6.12
CA TYR A 81 0.40 -18.52 -4.97
C TYR A 81 -0.86 -18.70 -4.13
N ARG A 82 -0.85 -19.71 -3.26
CA ARG A 82 -1.95 -19.99 -2.35
C ARG A 82 -1.66 -19.31 -1.01
N VAL A 83 -2.69 -18.70 -0.45
CA VAL A 83 -2.67 -18.13 0.90
C VAL A 83 -3.78 -18.74 1.72
N PRO A 84 -3.66 -18.76 3.06
CA PRO A 84 -4.76 -19.12 3.95
C PRO A 84 -6.02 -18.30 3.67
N LYS A 85 -7.20 -18.91 3.90
CA LYS A 85 -8.50 -18.29 3.61
C LYS A 85 -8.69 -16.93 4.33
N TYR A 86 -8.13 -16.78 5.53
CA TYR A 86 -8.25 -15.55 6.32
C TYR A 86 -7.56 -14.34 5.65
N CYS A 87 -6.53 -14.55 4.81
CA CYS A 87 -5.85 -13.47 4.12
C CYS A 87 -6.76 -12.67 3.18
N LYS A 88 -7.88 -13.24 2.74
CA LYS A 88 -8.86 -12.53 1.89
C LYS A 88 -9.41 -11.27 2.56
N THR A 89 -9.56 -11.26 3.87
CA THR A 89 -10.16 -10.15 4.63
C THR A 89 -9.20 -9.56 5.66
N GLN A 90 -8.13 -10.26 6.00
CA GLN A 90 -7.20 -9.88 7.08
C GLN A 90 -5.77 -9.67 6.61
N TRP A 91 -5.56 -9.35 5.33
CA TRP A 91 -4.22 -9.17 4.75
C TRP A 91 -3.35 -8.19 5.54
N LEU A 92 -3.90 -7.04 5.94
CA LEU A 92 -3.18 -6.02 6.71
C LEU A 92 -3.00 -6.38 8.19
N ALA A 93 -3.81 -7.31 8.71
CA ALA A 93 -3.67 -7.80 10.08
C ALA A 93 -2.57 -8.87 10.20
N TYR A 94 -2.32 -9.61 9.11
CA TYR A 94 -1.31 -10.68 9.02
C TYR A 94 -0.38 -10.47 7.82
N PRO A 95 0.35 -9.34 7.75
CA PRO A 95 1.10 -8.97 6.55
C PRO A 95 2.24 -9.94 6.25
N VAL A 96 2.87 -10.53 7.28
CA VAL A 96 3.96 -11.51 7.10
C VAL A 96 3.41 -12.78 6.46
N GLU A 97 2.36 -13.37 7.01
CA GLU A 97 1.78 -14.63 6.54
C GLU A 97 1.10 -14.47 5.18
N CYS A 98 0.42 -13.33 4.98
CA CYS A 98 -0.31 -13.10 3.74
C CYS A 98 0.60 -12.59 2.62
N SER A 99 1.73 -11.92 2.91
CA SER A 99 2.62 -11.35 1.89
C SER A 99 3.94 -12.09 1.73
N THR A 100 4.24 -13.10 2.55
CA THR A 100 5.39 -13.99 2.32
C THR A 100 5.00 -15.02 1.28
N CYS A 101 5.69 -15.00 0.14
CA CYS A 101 5.63 -16.11 -0.79
C CYS A 101 6.54 -17.21 -0.26
N SER A 102 5.97 -18.29 0.27
CA SER A 102 6.75 -19.53 0.37
C SER A 102 7.09 -19.96 -1.05
N GLY A 103 8.38 -19.89 -1.39
CA GLY A 103 8.89 -20.50 -2.60
C GLY A 103 8.49 -21.97 -2.57
N TYR A 104 7.61 -22.39 -3.48
CA TYR A 104 7.54 -23.80 -3.81
C TYR A 104 8.84 -24.12 -4.54
N TYR A 105 9.85 -24.56 -3.78
CA TYR A 105 10.62 -25.79 -3.95
C TYR A 105 11.19 -26.22 -2.60
#